data_AF-A0A845HN02-F1
#
_entry.id   AF-A0A845HN02-F1
#
_cell.length_a   1.000
_cell.length_b   1.000
_cell.length_c   1.000
_cell.angle_alpha   90.00
_cell.angle_beta   90.00
_cell.angle_gamma   90.00
#
_symmetry.space_group_name_H-M   'P 1'
#
loop_
_entity.id
_entity.type
_entity.pdbx_description
1 polymer ?
#
loop_
_entity_poly.entity_id
_entity_poly.type
_entity_poly.pdbx_seq_one_letter_code
_entity_poly.pdbx_strand_id
1 'polypeptide(L)' 'MSSIPIEQNMTLTEAAEFLNVSGPYLMGLLSEGIVTLATSDLAKYKDEQTRISQDALQQLVDQAQELNMGY' A
#
# COMPACT_ATOMS: atom_id res chain seq x y z
N MET A 1 7.58 35.04 -4.94
CA MET A 1 6.25 34.52 -4.54
C MET A 1 6.43 33.06 -4.19
N SER A 2 6.10 32.64 -2.97
CA SER A 2 6.20 31.22 -2.58
C SER A 2 4.95 30.51 -3.10
N SER A 3 5.07 29.67 -4.12
CA SER A 3 3.98 28.83 -4.58
C SER A 3 3.72 27.76 -3.53
N ILE A 4 2.56 27.81 -2.87
CA ILE A 4 2.10 26.72 -2.02
C ILE A 4 1.90 25.51 -2.95
N PRO A 5 2.50 24.33 -2.68
CA PRO A 5 2.26 23.14 -3.47
C PRO A 5 0.77 22.80 -3.39
N ILE A 6 0.12 22.65 -4.54
CA ILE A 6 -1.24 22.13 -4.58
C ILE A 6 -1.12 20.62 -4.40
N GLU A 7 -1.53 20.10 -3.25
CA GLU A 7 -1.68 18.65 -3.04
C GLU A 7 -2.63 18.12 -4.12
N GLN A 8 -2.15 17.20 -4.96
CA GLN A 8 -2.98 16.57 -5.98
C GLN A 8 -3.77 15.42 -5.34
N ASN A 9 -5.08 15.44 -5.54
CA ASN A 9 -5.97 14.36 -5.10
C ASN A 9 -6.37 13.49 -6.29
N MET A 10 -6.40 12.18 -6.07
CA MET A 10 -6.97 11.23 -7.01
C MET A 10 -8.47 11.09 -6.79
N THR A 11 -9.21 10.74 -7.85
CA THR A 11 -10.57 10.24 -7.69
C THR A 11 -10.56 8.87 -7.00
N LEU A 12 -11.71 8.45 -6.45
CA LEU A 12 -11.82 7.14 -5.80
C LEU A 12 -11.44 5.99 -6.75
N THR A 13 -11.84 6.08 -8.02
CA THR A 13 -11.53 5.07 -9.03
C THR A 13 -10.04 5.04 -9.35
N GLU A 14 -9.43 6.20 -9.61
CA GLU A 14 -7.98 6.29 -9.88
C GLU A 14 -7.16 5.80 -8.67
N ALA A 15 -7.57 6.13 -7.46
CA ALA A 15 -6.91 5.67 -6.24
C ALA A 15 -7.03 4.15 -6.06
N ALA A 16 -8.21 3.57 -6.33
CA ALA A 16 -8.42 2.12 -6.25
C ALA A 16 -7.56 1.37 -7.28
N GLU A 17 -7.51 1.89 -8.52
CA GLU A 17 -6.62 1.37 -9.57
C GLU A 17 -5.15 1.53 -9.19
N PHE A 18 -4.75 2.68 -8.67
CA PHE A 18 -3.37 2.96 -8.25
C PHE A 18 -2.90 2.01 -7.15
N LEU A 19 -3.74 1.76 -6.15
CA LEU A 19 -3.47 0.81 -5.07
C LEU A 19 -3.67 -0.66 -5.48
N ASN A 20 -4.20 -0.92 -6.68
CA ASN A 20 -4.55 -2.25 -7.17
C ASN A 20 -5.52 -2.99 -6.23
N VAL A 21 -6.58 -2.31 -5.80
CA VAL A 21 -7.61 -2.81 -4.89
C VAL A 21 -9.01 -2.56 -5.43
N SER A 22 -10.02 -3.19 -4.82
CA SER A 22 -11.42 -2.89 -5.13
C SER A 22 -11.85 -1.55 -4.53
N GLY A 23 -12.76 -0.85 -5.21
CA GLY A 23 -13.36 0.39 -4.70
C GLY A 23 -13.98 0.26 -3.29
N PRO A 24 -14.74 -0.81 -2.97
CA PRO A 24 -15.25 -1.03 -1.61
C PRO A 24 -14.18 -1.16 -0.54
N TYR A 25 -13.05 -1.82 -0.85
CA TYR A 25 -11.94 -1.93 0.08
C TYR A 25 -11.31 -0.55 0.36
N LEU A 26 -11.06 0.24 -0.68
CA LEU A 26 -10.56 1.60 -0.53
C LEU A 26 -11.53 2.49 0.28
N MET A 27 -12.85 2.34 0.07
CA MET A 27 -13.83 3.05 0.91
C MET A 27 -13.71 2.68 2.39
N GLY A 28 -13.43 1.41 2.72
CA GLY A 28 -13.13 0.98 4.08
C GLY A 28 -11.94 1.74 4.66
N LEU A 29 -10.81 1.75 3.95
CA LEU A 29 -9.59 2.46 4.38
C LEU A 29 -9.82 3.95 4.60
N LEU A 30 -10.55 4.60 3.69
CA LEU A 30 -10.91 6.02 3.81
C LEU A 30 -11.83 6.27 5.01
N SER A 31 -12.79 5.38 5.25
CA SER A 31 -13.74 5.51 6.37
C SER A 31 -13.07 5.33 7.73
N GLU A 32 -12.04 4.49 7.80
CA GLU A 32 -11.22 4.26 8.98
C GLU A 32 -10.12 5.34 9.16
N GLY A 33 -9.95 6.22 8.17
CA GLY A 33 -8.91 7.26 8.20
C GLY A 33 -7.49 6.73 8.03
N ILE A 34 -7.34 5.51 7.50
CA ILE A 34 -6.04 4.87 7.26
C ILE A 34 -5.28 5.57 6.13
N VAL A 35 -6.02 6.03 5.12
CA VAL A 35 -5.50 6.80 3.99
C VAL A 35 -6.44 7.95 3.65
N THR A 36 -5.92 8.92 2.90
CA THR A 36 -6.66 9.98 2.23
C THR A 36 -6.55 9.82 0.71
N LEU A 37 -7.32 10.62 -0.06
CA LEU A 37 -7.19 10.65 -1.53
C LEU A 37 -6.01 11.49 -2.03
N ALA A 38 -5.17 12.02 -1.13
CA ALA A 38 -3.96 12.73 -1.52
C ALA A 38 -2.97 11.74 -2.15
N THR A 39 -2.42 12.07 -3.33
CA THR A 39 -1.48 11.22 -4.05
C THR A 39 -0.26 10.86 -3.20
N SER A 40 0.20 11.80 -2.36
CA SER A 40 1.33 11.61 -1.46
C SER A 40 1.07 10.54 -0.40
N ASP A 41 -0.15 10.45 0.09
CA ASP A 41 -0.57 9.52 1.12
C ASP A 41 -0.84 8.13 0.56
N LEU A 42 -1.53 8.06 -0.59
CA LEU A 42 -1.74 6.82 -1.34
C LEU A 42 -0.42 6.17 -1.75
N ALA A 43 0.57 6.96 -2.18
CA ALA A 43 1.90 6.45 -2.52
C ALA A 43 2.61 5.82 -1.31
N LYS A 44 2.60 6.53 -0.16
CA LYS A 44 3.18 6.00 1.09
C LYS A 44 2.50 4.70 1.53
N TYR A 45 1.17 4.65 1.46
CA TYR A 45 0.43 3.44 1.80
C TYR A 45 0.82 2.27 0.89
N LYS A 46 0.93 2.50 -0.43
CA LYS A 46 1.35 1.47 -1.39
C LYS A 46 2.76 0.96 -1.14
N ASP A 47 3.69 1.85 -0.84
CA ASP A 47 5.08 1.47 -0.53
C ASP A 47 5.15 0.63 0.74
N GLU A 48 4.40 0.99 1.78
CA GLU A 48 4.31 0.22 3.02
C GLU A 48 3.73 -1.19 2.77
N GLN A 49 2.63 -1.28 2.02
CA GLN A 49 2.03 -2.57 1.65
C GLN A 49 2.99 -3.45 0.85
N THR A 50 3.76 -2.85 -0.06
CA THR A 50 4.78 -3.56 -0.84
C THR A 50 5.86 -4.12 0.07
N ARG A 51 6.33 -3.34 1.05
CA ARG A 51 7.33 -3.78 2.01
C ARG A 51 6.81 -4.92 2.89
N ILE A 52 5.59 -4.82 3.41
CA ILE A 52 4.97 -5.87 4.22
C ILE A 52 4.86 -7.18 3.42
N SER A 53 4.44 -7.09 2.16
CA SER A 53 4.35 -8.25 1.26
C SER A 53 5.70 -8.91 1.01
N GLN A 54 6.75 -8.11 0.78
CA GLN A 54 8.11 -8.60 0.58
C GLN A 54 8.67 -9.27 1.84
N ASP A 55 8.44 -8.67 3.02
CA ASP A 55 8.87 -9.24 4.30
C ASP A 55 8.17 -10.58 4.58
N ALA A 56 6.86 -10.66 4.36
CA ALA A 56 6.10 -11.89 4.49
C ALA A 56 6.61 -12.99 3.53
N LEU A 57 6.93 -12.62 2.28
CA LEU A 57 7.51 -13.55 1.32
C LEU A 57 8.89 -14.04 1.77
N GLN A 58 9.73 -13.16 2.31
CA GLN A 58 11.05 -13.53 2.83
C GLN A 58 10.91 -14.50 4.00
N GLN A 59 10.00 -14.23 4.93
CA GLN A 59 9.73 -15.14 6.05
C GLN A 59 9.25 -16.52 5.59
N LEU A 60 8.44 -16.60 4.52
CA LEU A 60 8.03 -17.88 3.94
C LEU A 60 9.21 -18.62 3.29
N VAL A 61 10.13 -17.91 2.64
CA VAL A 61 11.37 -18.50 2.09
C VAL A 61 12.26 -19.03 3.21
N ASP A 62 12.45 -18.25 4.27
CA ASP A 62 13.28 -18.64 5.42
C ASP A 62 12.70 -19.88 6.10
N GLN A 63 11.37 -19.92 6.31
CA GLN A 63 10.67 -21.10 6.82
C GLN A 63 10.85 -22.31 5.92
N ALA A 64 10.74 -22.14 4.59
CA ALA A 64 10.93 -23.24 3.65
C ALA A 64 12.38 -23.75 3.62
N GLN A 65 13.36 -22.87 3.81
CA GLN A 65 14.77 -23.26 3.94
C GLN A 65 15.04 -24.00 5.25
N GLU A 66 14.47 -23.55 6.37
CA GLU A 66 14.54 -24.24 7.66
C GLU A 66 13.89 -25.65 7.59
N LEU A 67 12.77 -25.77 6.88
CA LEU A 67 12.08 -27.05 6.67
C LEU A 67 12.78 -27.98 5.67
N ASN A 68 13.71 -27.45 4.85
CA ASN A 68 14.40 -28.21 3.80
C ASN A 68 15.92 -28.37 4.07
N MET A 69 16.37 -28.16 5.30
CA MET A 69 17.76 -28.38 5.72
C MET A 69 17.86 -29.25 6.98
N GLY A 70 17.95 -30.57 6.75
CA GLY A 70 18.74 -31.43 7.63
C GLY A 70 18.29 -32.88 7.74
N TYR A 71 18.31 -33.66 6.65
CA TYR A 71 18.93 -35.00 6.52
C TYR A 71 19.09 -35.36 5.04
#